data_AF-A0A965XX27-F1
#
_entry.id   AF-A0A965XX27-F1
#
_cell.length_a   1.000
_cell.length_b   1.000
_cell.length_c   1.000
_cell.angle_alpha   90.00
_cell.angle_beta   90.00
_cell.angle_gamma   90.00
#
_symmetry.space_group_name_H-M   'P 1'
#
loop_
_entity.id
_entity.type
_entity.pdbx_description
1 polymer ?
#
loop_
_entity_poly.entity_id
_entity_poly.type
_entity_poly.pdbx_seq_one_letter_code
_entity_poly.pdbx_strand_id
1 'polypeptide(L)'
;YNQDGSSTALSENENLLLEMFCRNFNQTCKNSDIVARVWGEKEIDPKRTLEATTSNLRKKLTGSTLVIESVRGVGYRLRKK
;
A
#
# COMPACT_ATOMS: atom_id res chain seq x y z
N TYR A 1 22.84 3.30 -16.94
CA TYR A 1 22.09 3.40 -15.68
C TYR A 1 20.61 3.50 -16.01
N ASN A 2 19.95 2.37 -16.30
CA ASN A 2 18.52 2.35 -16.57
C ASN A 2 17.77 1.96 -15.29
N GLN A 3 17.56 2.92 -14.40
CA GLN A 3 16.35 2.87 -13.59
C GLN A 3 15.34 3.73 -14.34
N ASP A 4 14.57 3.04 -15.17
CA ASP A 4 13.44 3.58 -15.91
C ASP A 4 12.59 4.42 -14.94
N GLY A 5 12.67 5.74 -15.10
CA GLY A 5 11.82 6.71 -14.43
C GLY A 5 10.43 6.64 -15.00
N SER A 6 9.79 5.47 -14.99
CA SER A 6 8.38 5.35 -15.26
C SER A 6 7.68 6.09 -14.12
N SER A 7 7.30 7.33 -14.42
CA SER A 7 6.21 8.07 -13.79
C SER A 7 4.97 7.18 -13.82
N THR A 8 4.96 6.16 -12.97
CA THR A 8 3.81 5.28 -12.83
C THR A 8 2.79 6.19 -12.18
N ALA A 9 1.85 6.68 -12.99
CA ALA A 9 0.71 7.44 -12.49
C ALA A 9 0.05 6.57 -11.42
N LEU A 10 0.38 6.87 -10.17
CA LEU A 10 -0.30 6.32 -9.01
C LEU A 10 -1.63 7.03 -9.01
N SER A 11 -2.72 6.26 -8.97
CA SER A 11 -3.98 6.88 -8.59
C SER A 11 -3.78 7.53 -7.22
N GLU A 12 -4.51 8.61 -6.95
CA GLU A 12 -4.42 9.34 -5.67
C GLU A 12 -4.44 8.39 -4.46
N ASN A 13 -5.30 7.37 -4.52
CA ASN A 13 -5.41 6.31 -3.52
C ASN A 13 -4.12 5.47 -3.36
N GLU A 14 -3.47 5.07 -4.46
CA GLU A 14 -2.23 4.28 -4.39
C GLU A 14 -1.08 5.11 -3.81
N ASN A 15 -1.02 6.41 -4.14
CA ASN A 15 -0.01 7.32 -3.62
C ASN A 15 -0.22 7.56 -2.11
N LEU A 16 -1.45 7.83 -1.69
CA LEU A 16 -1.83 7.94 -0.28
C LEU A 16 -1.52 6.66 0.51
N LEU A 17 -1.83 5.50 -0.08
CA LEU A 17 -1.54 4.21 0.52
C LEU A 17 -0.03 4.01 0.71
N LEU A 18 0.76 4.30 -0.33
CA LEU A 18 2.21 4.19 -0.28
C LEU A 18 2.81 5.16 0.73
N GLU A 19 2.39 6.42 0.71
CA GLU A 19 2.84 7.44 1.66
C GLU A 19 2.52 7.01 3.09
N MET A 20 1.30 6.50 3.33
CA MET A 20 0.91 5.95 4.62
C MET A 20 1.84 4.83 5.06
N PHE A 21 2.14 3.88 4.18
CA PHE A 21 3.03 2.76 4.48
C PHE A 21 4.48 3.20 4.70
N CYS A 22 4.99 4.15 3.91
CA CYS A 22 6.33 4.72 4.10
C CYS A 22 6.44 5.50 5.41
N ARG A 23 5.42 6.27 5.77
CA ARG A 23 5.37 7.02 7.03
C ARG A 23 5.23 6.09 8.23
N ASN A 24 4.57 4.94 8.04
CA ASN A 24 4.41 3.87 9.03
C ASN A 24 5.29 2.66 8.69
N PHE A 25 6.52 2.92 8.26
CA PHE A 25 7.43 1.87 7.86
C PHE A 25 7.75 0.95 9.05
N ASN A 26 7.73 -0.36 8.82
CA ASN A 26 7.89 -1.42 9.82
C ASN A 26 6.76 -1.48 10.89
N GLN A 27 5.66 -0.74 10.70
CA GLN A 27 4.49 -0.77 11.56
C GLN A 27 3.33 -1.53 10.91
N THR A 28 2.50 -2.16 11.74
CA THR A 28 1.32 -2.89 11.27
C THR A 28 0.15 -1.94 11.13
N CYS A 29 -0.24 -1.66 9.89
CA CYS A 29 -1.42 -0.85 9.58
C CYS A 29 -2.66 -1.75 9.49
N LYS A 30 -3.71 -1.38 10.22
CA LYS A 30 -4.99 -2.11 10.19
C LYS A 30 -5.74 -1.83 8.91
N ASN A 31 -6.48 -2.82 8.40
CA ASN A 31 -7.28 -2.68 7.19
C ASN A 31 -8.22 -1.47 7.24
N SER A 32 -8.91 -1.33 8.38
CA SER A 32 -9.86 -0.25 8.62
C SER A 32 -9.19 1.12 8.65
N ASP A 33 -7.98 1.21 9.21
CA ASP A 33 -7.23 2.47 9.33
C ASP A 33 -6.72 2.93 7.96
N ILE A 34 -6.19 1.99 7.19
CA ILE A 34 -5.74 2.24 5.82
C ILE A 34 -6.92 2.71 4.96
N VAL A 35 -8.07 2.04 5.09
CA VAL A 35 -9.25 2.37 4.29
C VAL A 35 -9.84 3.71 4.70
N ALA A 36 -9.94 3.97 6.01
CA ALA A 36 -10.36 5.27 6.50
C ALA A 36 -9.44 6.41 6.03
N ARG A 37 -8.13 6.17 5.94
CA ARG A 37 -7.18 7.22 5.57
C ARG A 37 -7.03 7.43 4.07
N VAL A 38 -7.20 6.38 3.26
CA VAL A 38 -7.06 6.44 1.79
C VAL A 38 -8.41 6.68 1.11
N TRP A 39 -9.48 6.03 1.56
CA TRP A 39 -10.82 6.12 0.97
C TRP A 39 -11.85 6.87 1.83
N GLY A 40 -11.58 7.13 3.11
CA GLY A 40 -12.50 7.85 4.00
C GLY A 40 -13.68 7.01 4.46
N GLU A 41 -14.83 7.66 4.63
CA GLU A 41 -16.13 7.05 5.00
C GLU A 41 -16.85 6.39 3.81
N LYS A 42 -16.11 5.99 2.77
CA LYS A 42 -16.71 5.28 1.64
C LYS A 42 -17.16 3.89 2.10
N GLU A 43 -18.40 3.53 1.76
CA GLU A 43 -18.88 2.14 1.80
C GLU A 43 -18.14 1.31 0.74
N ILE A 44 -16.95 0.84 1.09
CA ILE A 44 -16.16 -0.07 0.28
C ILE A 44 -15.69 -1.26 1.11
N ASP A 45 -15.53 -2.41 0.47
CA ASP A 45 -14.92 -3.58 1.09
C ASP A 45 -13.44 -3.33 1.41
N PRO A 46 -13.05 -3.21 2.69
CA PRO A 46 -11.68 -2.88 3.05
C PRO A 46 -10.72 -3.98 2.62
N LYS A 47 -11.09 -5.25 2.79
CA LYS A 47 -10.28 -6.40 2.35
C LYS A 47 -10.03 -6.37 0.84
N ARG A 48 -11.09 -6.31 0.04
CA ARG A 48 -11.00 -6.44 -1.41
C ARG A 48 -10.31 -5.24 -2.05
N THR A 49 -10.60 -4.05 -1.55
CA THR A 49 -9.95 -2.83 -2.01
C THR A 49 -8.46 -2.85 -1.65
N LEU A 50 -8.11 -3.21 -0.41
CA LEU A 50 -6.71 -3.34 -0.01
C LEU A 50 -5.96 -4.40 -0.81
N GLU A 51 -6.58 -5.56 -1.07
CA GLU A 51 -5.96 -6.60 -1.90
C GLU A 51 -5.69 -6.11 -3.31
N ALA A 52 -6.66 -5.43 -3.94
CA ALA A 52 -6.50 -4.85 -5.27
C ALA A 52 -5.40 -3.78 -5.30
N THR A 53 -5.46 -2.80 -4.38
CA THR A 53 -4.49 -1.70 -4.33
C THR A 53 -3.10 -2.19 -3.92
N THR A 54 -2.99 -3.10 -2.95
CA THR A 54 -1.71 -3.73 -2.54
C THR A 54 -1.10 -4.55 -3.67
N SER A 55 -1.91 -5.27 -4.46
CA SER A 55 -1.40 -6.03 -5.61
C SER A 55 -0.86 -5.11 -6.70
N ASN A 56 -1.56 -4.01 -6.97
CA ASN A 56 -1.12 -3.00 -7.93
C ASN A 56 0.14 -2.28 -7.44
N LEU A 57 0.16 -1.89 -6.16
CA LEU A 57 1.28 -1.24 -5.51
C LEU A 57 2.51 -2.16 -5.44
N ARG A 58 2.33 -3.45 -5.16
CA ARG A 58 3.41 -4.46 -5.23
C ARG A 58 4.04 -4.56 -6.60
N LYS A 59 3.25 -4.55 -7.68
CA LYS A 59 3.79 -4.55 -9.05
C LYS A 59 4.68 -3.34 -9.30
N LYS A 60 4.30 -2.16 -8.77
CA LYS A 60 5.11 -0.94 -8.86
C LYS A 60 6.35 -1.00 -7.96
N LEU A 61 6.24 -1.61 -6.77
CA LEU A 61 7.33 -1.79 -5.81
C LEU A 61 8.28 -2.95 -6.15
N THR A 62 7.99 -3.76 -7.17
CA THR A 62 8.88 -4.86 -7.62
C THR A 62 10.32 -4.40 -7.88
N GLY A 63 10.54 -3.14 -8.27
CA GLY A 63 11.88 -2.55 -8.46
C GLY A 63 12.51 -1.94 -7.20
N SER A 64 11.83 -1.96 -6.06
CA SER A 64 12.24 -1.33 -4.80
C SER A 64 12.66 -2.37 -3.76
N THR A 65 13.37 -1.94 -2.73
CA THR A 65 13.71 -2.78 -1.56
C THR A 65 12.54 -2.98 -0.59
N LEU A 66 11.34 -2.51 -0.93
CA LEU A 66 10.18 -2.50 -0.06
C LEU A 66 9.28 -3.72 -0.31
N VAL A 67 8.84 -4.37 0.77
CA VAL A 67 8.00 -5.57 0.77
C VAL A 67 6.80 -5.33 1.68
N ILE A 68 5.60 -5.51 1.14
CA ILE A 68 4.37 -5.46 1.93
C ILE A 68 4.11 -6.87 2.45
N GLU A 69 4.03 -7.06 3.76
CA GLU A 69 3.65 -8.30 4.44
C GLU A 69 2.19 -8.22 4.93
N SER A 70 1.43 -9.29 4.74
CA SER A 70 0.07 -9.41 5.28
C SER A 70 0.11 -10.10 6.64
N VAL A 71 -0.27 -9.37 7.68
CA VAL A 71 -0.39 -9.86 9.06
C VAL A 71 -1.81 -10.39 9.26
N ARG A 72 -1.94 -11.72 9.28
CA ARG A 72 -3.22 -12.43 9.41
C ARG A 72 -3.99 -11.95 10.64
N GLY A 73 -5.17 -11.38 10.43
CA GLY A 73 -6.06 -10.89 11.50
C GLY A 73 -5.80 -9.44 11.97
N VAL A 74 -4.73 -8.79 11.52
CA VAL A 74 -4.41 -7.40 11.93
C VAL A 74 -4.41 -6.45 10.73
N GLY A 75 -3.65 -6.77 9.69
CA GLY A 75 -3.65 -6.02 8.44
C GLY A 75 -2.38 -6.14 7.63
N TYR A 76 -1.79 -5.01 7.21
CA TYR A 76 -0.62 -4.99 6.34
C TYR A 76 0.53 -4.24 6.98
N ARG A 77 1.76 -4.72 6.78
CA ARG A 77 2.98 -4.09 7.24
C ARG A 77 3.92 -3.86 6.08
N LEU A 78 4.44 -2.65 5.94
CA LEU A 78 5.53 -2.39 5.00
C LEU A 78 6.85 -2.67 5.70
N ARG A 79 7.72 -3.44 5.07
CA ARG A 79 9.07 -3.75 5.53
C ARG A 79 10.05 -3.53 4.38
N LYS A 80 11.33 -3.34 4.70
CA LYS A 80 12.41 -3.36 3.71
C LYS A 80 13.02 -4.76 3.74
N LYS A 81 13.28 -5.29 2.54
CA LYS A 81 13.95 -6.57 2.31
C LYS A 81 15.37 -6.52 2.86
#